data_AF-A0A1G0E121-F1
#
_entry.id   AF-A0A1G0E121-F1
#
_cell.length_a   1.000
_cell.length_b   1.000
_cell.length_c   1.000
_cell.angle_alpha   90.00
_cell.angle_beta   90.00
_cell.angle_gamma   90.00
#
_symmetry.space_group_name_H-M   'P 1'
#
loop_
_entity.id
_entity.type
_entity.pdbx_description
1 polymer ?
#
loop_
_entity_poly.entity_id
_entity_poly.type
_entity_poly.pdbx_seq_one_letter_code
_entity_poly.pdbx_strand_id
1 'polypeptide(L)'
;MQDHAKELLIELHYLPPNLNPIERLWKIMHEQVTYNKYYEKFSEFTEATVNFFNQIGGKKILLRNRITDNFQILHSPMFAS
;
A
#
# COMPACT_ATOMS: atom_id res chain seq x y z
N MET A 1 -10.10 19.12 3.79
CA MET A 1 -9.90 17.67 4.11
C MET A 1 -10.24 17.37 5.55
N GLN A 2 -9.60 18.00 6.54
CA GLN A 2 -9.93 17.77 7.96
C GLN A 2 -11.34 18.25 8.33
N ASP A 3 -11.81 19.36 7.78
CA ASP A 3 -13.16 19.86 8.06
C ASP A 3 -14.25 18.94 7.50
N HIS A 4 -14.09 18.45 6.26
CA HIS A 4 -14.95 17.42 5.69
C HIS A 4 -14.91 16.09 6.47
N ALA A 5 -13.74 15.68 6.96
CA ALA A 5 -13.65 14.46 7.77
C ALA A 5 -14.46 14.61 9.07
N LYS A 6 -14.42 15.79 9.71
CA LYS A 6 -15.25 16.09 10.89
C LYS A 6 -16.75 16.08 10.57
N GLU A 7 -17.14 16.67 9.44
CA GLU A 7 -18.54 16.66 8.98
C GLU A 7 -19.07 15.23 8.75
N LEU A 8 -18.20 14.33 8.27
CA LEU A 8 -18.52 12.92 8.03
C LEU A 8 -18.29 12.01 9.24
N LEU A 9 -17.93 12.57 10.41
CA LEU A 9 -17.60 11.82 11.63
C LEU A 9 -16.47 10.79 11.43
N ILE A 10 -15.52 11.11 10.54
CA ILE A 10 -14.34 10.29 10.28
C ILE A 10 -13.20 10.76 11.19
N GLU A 11 -12.70 9.85 12.03
CA GLU A 11 -11.51 10.09 12.85
C GLU A 11 -10.24 9.95 12.00
N LEU A 12 -9.36 10.96 12.06
CA LEU A 12 -8.10 10.96 11.35
C LEU A 12 -6.96 10.58 12.31
N HIS A 13 -6.35 9.42 12.08
CA HIS A 13 -5.19 8.97 12.84
C HIS A 13 -3.89 9.41 12.17
N TYR A 14 -2.98 9.99 12.94
CA TYR A 14 -1.63 10.28 12.48
C TYR A 14 -0.82 8.98 12.41
N LEU A 15 -0.34 8.63 11.21
CA LEU A 15 0.55 7.49 11.00
C LEU A 15 2.01 7.93 11.04
N PRO A 16 2.86 7.27 11.86
CA PRO A 16 4.30 7.49 11.81
C PRO A 16 4.86 7.19 10.42
N PRO A 17 5.95 7.85 9.99
CA PRO A 17 6.46 7.77 8.61
C PRO A 17 6.81 6.36 8.13
N ASN A 18 7.08 5.43 9.04
CA ASN A 18 7.43 4.06 8.70
C ASN A 18 6.22 3.11 8.63
N LEU A 19 5.07 3.49 9.19
CA LEU A 19 3.88 2.65 9.32
C LEU A 19 2.94 2.84 8.13
N ASN A 20 3.27 2.25 6.98
CA ASN A 20 2.36 2.31 5.83
C ASN A 20 1.96 0.93 5.25
N PRO A 21 0.92 0.28 5.82
CA PRO A 21 0.34 -0.94 5.27
C PRO A 21 -0.19 -0.78 3.83
N ILE A 22 -0.72 0.40 3.46
CA ILE A 22 -1.26 0.60 2.10
C ILE A 22 -0.14 0.61 1.05
N GLU A 23 1.03 1.17 1.37
CA GLU A 23 2.20 1.10 0.49
C GLU A 23 2.71 -0.33 0.31
N ARG A 24 2.73 -1.13 1.38
CA ARG A 24 3.11 -2.55 1.28
C ARG A 24 2.14 -3.33 0.41
N LEU A 25 0.85 -3.03 0.52
CA LEU A 25 -0.19 -3.60 -0.33
C LEU A 25 0.00 -3.17 -1.79
N TRP A 26 0.27 -1.88 -2.05
CA TRP A 26 0.58 -1.38 -3.38
C TRP A 26 1.81 -2.03 -3.98
N LYS A 27 2.84 -2.32 -3.19
CA LYS A 27 4.01 -3.06 -3.66
C LYS A 27 3.65 -4.47 -4.12
N ILE A 28 2.81 -5.19 -3.36
CA ILE A 28 2.33 -6.53 -3.76
C ILE A 28 1.50 -6.44 -5.05
N MET A 29 0.61 -5.45 -5.14
CA MET A 29 -0.17 -5.19 -6.35
C MET A 29 0.76 -4.94 -7.54
N HIS A 30 1.77 -4.07 -7.38
CA HIS A 30 2.71 -3.74 -8.42
C HIS A 30 3.44 -4.99 -8.93
N GLU A 31 3.99 -5.80 -8.02
CA GLU A 31 4.69 -7.06 -8.32
C GLU A 31 3.82 -8.08 -9.09
N GLN A 32 2.51 -8.09 -8.87
CA GLN A 32 1.61 -9.08 -9.47
C GLN A 32 0.85 -8.59 -10.70
N VAL A 33 0.59 -7.28 -10.79
CA VAL A 33 -0.33 -6.71 -11.78
C VAL A 33 0.41 -5.90 -12.83
N THR A 34 1.43 -5.13 -12.44
CA THR A 34 2.05 -4.12 -13.33
C THR A 34 3.53 -4.37 -13.60
N TYR A 35 4.20 -5.16 -12.76
CA TYR A 35 5.62 -5.44 -12.92
C TYR A 35 5.85 -6.20 -14.22
N ASN A 36 6.70 -5.63 -15.08
CA ASN A 36 7.03 -6.17 -16.40
C ASN A 36 5.80 -6.46 -17.29
N LYS A 37 4.70 -5.71 -17.08
CA LYS A 37 3.46 -5.87 -17.85
C LYS A 37 3.00 -4.53 -18.41
N TYR A 38 2.83 -4.50 -19.73
CA TYR A 38 2.25 -3.37 -20.44
C TYR A 38 0.76 -3.64 -20.71
N TYR A 39 -0.07 -2.63 -20.48
CA TYR A 39 -1.49 -2.64 -20.83
C TYR A 39 -1.70 -1.64 -21.96
N GLU A 40 -2.29 -2.08 -23.07
CA GLU A 40 -2.51 -1.21 -24.22
C GLU A 40 -3.64 -0.22 -23.93
N LYS A 41 -4.64 -0.67 -23.16
CA LYS A 41 -5.81 0.14 -22.80
C LYS A 41 -5.89 0.37 -21.30
N PHE A 42 -6.35 1.55 -20.91
CA PHE A 42 -6.64 1.89 -19.52
C PHE A 42 -7.67 0.92 -18.88
N SER A 43 -8.63 0.43 -19.67
CA SER A 43 -9.62 -0.54 -19.21
C SER A 43 -8.99 -1.86 -18.77
N GLU A 44 -7.96 -2.34 -19.48
CA GLU A 44 -7.27 -3.60 -19.17
C GLU A 44 -6.46 -3.48 -17.88
N PHE A 45 -5.77 -2.35 -17.69
CA PHE A 45 -5.08 -2.04 -16.43
C PHE A 45 -6.07 -1.98 -15.27
N THR A 46 -7.21 -1.30 -15.47
CA THR A 46 -8.25 -1.15 -14.45
C THR A 46 -8.82 -2.51 -14.06
N GLU A 47 -9.19 -3.33 -15.05
CA GLU A 47 -9.74 -4.66 -14.82
C GLU A 47 -8.74 -5.57 -14.09
N ALA A 48 -7.48 -5.59 -14.51
CA ALA A 48 -6.44 -6.39 -13.86
C ALA A 48 -6.22 -5.97 -12.39
N THR A 49 -6.26 -4.66 -12.12
CA THR A 49 -6.13 -4.10 -10.77
C THR A 49 -7.32 -4.48 -9.89
N VAL A 50 -8.55 -4.32 -10.39
CA VAL A 50 -9.78 -4.72 -9.68
C VAL A 50 -9.81 -6.22 -9.41
N ASN A 51 -9.43 -7.04 -10.41
CA ASN A 51 -9.35 -8.48 -10.26
C ASN A 51 -8.33 -8.90 -9.18
N PHE A 52 -7.18 -8.24 -9.11
CA PHE A 52 -6.22 -8.45 -8.03
C PHE A 52 -6.86 -8.20 -6.65
N PHE A 53 -7.51 -7.06 -6.44
CA PHE A 53 -8.13 -6.74 -5.15
C PHE A 53 -9.31 -7.64 -4.79
N ASN A 54 -10.09 -8.09 -5.79
CA ASN A 54 -11.18 -9.06 -5.57
C ASN A 54 -10.67 -10.42 -5.09
N GLN A 55 -9.47 -10.83 -5.49
CA GLN A 55 -8.91 -12.14 -5.18
C GLN A 55 -7.93 -12.13 -4.00
N ILE A 56 -7.43 -10.97 -3.59
CA ILE A 56 -6.34 -10.87 -2.61
C ILE A 56 -6.71 -11.44 -1.24
N GLY A 57 -7.99 -11.43 -0.86
CA GLY A 57 -8.49 -12.02 0.39
C GLY A 57 -8.18 -13.52 0.53
N GLY A 58 -8.00 -14.24 -0.58
CA GLY A 58 -7.56 -15.64 -0.59
C GLY A 58 -6.07 -15.82 -0.28
N LYS A 59 -5.24 -14.77 -0.42
CA LYS A 59 -3.78 -14.82 -0.27
C LYS A 59 -3.32 -14.51 1.16
N LYS A 60 -4.03 -15.05 2.17
CA LYS A 60 -3.80 -14.71 3.59
C LYS A 60 -2.35 -14.90 4.07
N ILE A 61 -1.70 -15.97 3.62
CA ILE A 61 -0.30 -16.26 4.00
C ILE A 61 0.66 -15.19 3.44
N LEU A 62 0.50 -14.83 2.16
CA LEU A 62 1.28 -13.77 1.51
C LEU A 62 1.10 -12.43 2.23
N LEU A 63 -0.15 -12.06 2.53
CA LEU A 63 -0.49 -10.81 3.20
C LEU A 63 0.15 -10.73 4.58
N ARG A 64 0.02 -11.79 5.40
CA ARG A 64 0.63 -11.82 6.75
C ARG A 64 2.16 -11.73 6.71
N ASN A 65 2.80 -12.31 5.70
CA ASN A 65 4.25 -12.28 5.59
C ASN A 65 4.79 -10.94 5.10
N ARG A 66 4.02 -10.21 4.28
CA ARG A 66 4.48 -8.98 3.60
C ARG A 66 3.98 -7.70 4.29
N ILE A 67 2.77 -7.72 4.83
CA ILE A 67 2.15 -6.60 5.53
C ILE A 67 2.30 -6.83 7.04
N THR A 68 3.55 -6.75 7.51
CA THR A 68 3.94 -6.91 8.92
C THR A 68 4.18 -5.57 9.60
N ASP A 69 4.23 -5.56 10.93
CA ASP A 69 4.66 -4.40 11.72
C ASP A 69 6.19 -4.34 11.93
N ASN A 70 6.95 -5.12 11.16
CA ASN A 70 8.40 -5.07 11.18
C ASN A 70 8.86 -3.89 10.31
N PHE A 71 9.18 -2.77 10.95
CA PHE A 71 9.64 -1.55 10.29
C PHE A 71 11.16 -1.42 10.38
N GLN A 72 11.79 -0.89 9.33
CA GLN A 72 13.19 -0.52 9.40
C GLN A 72 13.32 0.75 10.24
N ILE A 73 14.19 0.71 11.24
CA ILE A 73 14.61 1.90 11.97
C ILE A 73 15.59 2.64 11.06
N LEU A 74 15.20 3.81 10.56
CA LEU A 74 16.12 4.68 9.82
C LEU A 74 17.06 5.33 10.84
N HIS A 75 18.31 4.89 10.87
CA HIS A 75 19.35 5.61 11.59
C HIS A 75 19.61 6.94 10.88
N SER A 76 19.60 8.04 11.63
CA SER A 76 19.99 9.35 11.10
C SER A 76 21.40 9.23 10.50
N PRO A 77 21.68 9.75 9.29
CA PRO A 77 23.06 9.84 8.83
C PRO A 77 23.82 10.65 9.87
N MET A 78 24.89 10.07 10.43
CA MET A 78 25.88 10.87 11.15
C MET A 78 26.47 11.81 10.10
N PHE A 79 26.04 13.06 10.10
CA PHE A 79 26.86 14.10 9.51
C PHE A 79 28.13 14.14 10.38
N ALA A 80 29.23 13.64 9.82
CA ALA A 80 30.53 13.72 10.46
C ALA A 80 30.85 15.21 10.69
N SER A 81 31.03 15.57 11.95
CA SER A 81 31.48 16.90 12.41
C SER A 81 32.89 17.20 11.94
#